data_AF-A0A2P9AXK8-F1
#
_entry.id   AF-A0A2P9AXK8-F1
#
_cell.length_a   1.000
_cell.length_b   1.000
_cell.length_c   1.000
_cell.angle_alpha   90.00
_cell.angle_beta   90.00
_cell.angle_gamma   90.00
#
_symmetry.space_group_name_H-M   'P 1'
#
loop_
_entity.id
_entity.type
_entity.pdbx_description
1 polymer ?
#
loop_
_entity_poly.entity_id
_entity_poly.type
_entity_poly.pdbx_seq_one_letter_code
_entity_poly.pdbx_strand_id
1 'polypeptide(L)'
;MWVFAYGSLIWNPAFQSVEQQRATAFGWHRSFCLDMVRWRGSAEQPGLMMALERGGRCNGVIYRLPEGEKPLQIERLLRREISDHESIGSVRWLPVHTAQGSLRALGFWVGVTGRGTSLNQPLERVAQVLARACGHVGSGAEYLYNTVHHLEEFGIRDRNLWRLQELVANEIRSIHGGAPGMGLLSAS
;
A
#
# COMPACT_ATOMS: atom_id res chain seq x y z
N MET A 1 -16.94 -14.06 -6.64
CA MET A 1 -15.79 -14.08 -5.71
C MET A 1 -15.48 -12.66 -5.29
N TRP A 2 -15.00 -12.47 -4.05
CA TRP A 2 -14.62 -11.17 -3.52
C TRP A 2 -13.10 -11.04 -3.39
N VAL A 3 -12.55 -9.86 -3.70
CA VAL A 3 -11.15 -9.48 -3.49
C VAL A 3 -11.10 -8.38 -2.43
N PHE A 4 -10.25 -8.51 -1.43
CA PHE A 4 -10.03 -7.48 -0.40
C PHE A 4 -8.89 -6.57 -0.80
N ALA A 5 -9.22 -5.30 -1.04
CA ALA A 5 -8.28 -4.23 -1.35
C ALA A 5 -8.06 -3.35 -0.12
N TYR A 6 -6.78 -3.17 0.23
CA TYR A 6 -6.36 -2.32 1.34
C TYR A 6 -5.30 -1.29 0.94
N GLY A 7 -4.58 -1.51 -0.16
CA GLY A 7 -3.60 -0.58 -0.73
C GLY A 7 -3.92 -0.20 -2.18
N SER A 8 -2.96 -0.37 -3.09
CA SER A 8 -3.08 0.06 -4.49
C SER A 8 -4.22 -0.51 -5.31
N LEU A 9 -4.79 -1.66 -4.92
CA LEU A 9 -5.97 -2.21 -5.58
C LEU A 9 -7.20 -1.30 -5.45
N ILE A 10 -7.21 -0.35 -4.49
CA ILE A 10 -8.31 0.61 -4.32
C ILE A 10 -8.32 1.66 -5.45
N TRP A 11 -7.15 2.11 -5.91
CA TRP A 11 -7.02 3.23 -6.87
C TRP A 11 -6.47 2.85 -8.23
N ASN A 12 -5.89 1.67 -8.35
CA ASN A 12 -5.49 1.08 -9.61
C ASN A 12 -5.91 -0.38 -9.58
N PRO A 13 -7.18 -0.74 -9.80
CA PRO A 13 -7.62 -2.13 -9.85
C PRO A 13 -7.18 -2.80 -11.16
N ALA A 14 -6.61 -4.01 -11.10
CA ALA A 14 -6.21 -4.78 -12.30
C ALA A 14 -7.28 -5.78 -12.75
N PHE A 15 -8.53 -5.50 -12.38
CA PHE A 15 -9.67 -6.37 -12.63
C PHE A 15 -10.93 -5.53 -12.78
N GLN A 16 -11.93 -6.13 -13.41
CA GLN A 16 -13.27 -5.57 -13.43
C GLN A 16 -14.06 -6.04 -12.20
N SER A 17 -14.92 -5.17 -11.68
CA SER A 17 -15.82 -5.52 -10.59
C SER A 17 -17.25 -5.15 -10.96
N VAL A 18 -18.20 -5.97 -10.50
CA VAL A 18 -19.64 -5.72 -10.66
C VAL A 18 -20.27 -5.10 -9.41
N GLU A 19 -19.51 -5.05 -8.32
CA GLU A 19 -19.93 -4.52 -7.04
C GLU A 19 -18.70 -4.17 -6.20
N GLN A 20 -18.80 -3.09 -5.43
CA GLN A 20 -17.79 -2.71 -4.45
C GLN A 20 -18.46 -2.26 -3.15
N GLN A 21 -17.87 -2.59 -2.01
CA GLN A 21 -18.37 -2.15 -0.71
C GLN A 21 -17.25 -2.11 0.33
N ARG A 22 -17.43 -1.33 1.39
CA ARG A 22 -16.48 -1.29 2.51
C ARG A 22 -16.49 -2.60 3.28
N ALA A 23 -15.32 -3.00 3.76
CA ALA A 23 -15.19 -4.14 4.66
C ALA A 23 -14.06 -3.95 5.67
N THR A 24 -14.16 -4.61 6.82
CA THR A 24 -13.12 -4.64 7.84
C THR A 24 -12.53 -6.04 7.99
N ALA A 25 -11.22 -6.15 7.88
CA ALA A 25 -10.44 -7.32 8.22
C ALA A 25 -9.91 -7.18 9.66
N PHE A 26 -10.50 -7.89 10.62
CA PHE A 26 -10.02 -7.91 12.00
C PHE A 26 -8.82 -8.85 12.16
N GLY A 27 -7.92 -8.51 13.08
CA GLY A 27 -6.67 -9.24 13.31
C GLY A 27 -5.59 -8.95 12.27
N TRP A 28 -5.79 -7.93 11.43
CA TRP A 28 -4.87 -7.48 10.40
C TRP A 28 -4.77 -5.96 10.41
N HIS A 29 -3.59 -5.39 10.16
CA HIS A 29 -3.42 -3.96 9.94
C HIS A 29 -2.52 -3.73 8.73
N ARG A 30 -2.70 -2.58 8.07
CA ARG A 30 -1.85 -2.20 6.94
C ARG A 30 -0.50 -1.74 7.44
N SER A 31 0.55 -2.17 6.77
CA SER A 31 1.92 -1.78 7.12
C SER A 31 2.79 -1.68 5.87
N PHE A 32 3.68 -0.69 5.85
CA PHE A 32 4.72 -0.56 4.83
C PHE A 32 5.93 -1.38 5.28
N CYS A 33 5.92 -2.67 4.98
CA CYS A 33 6.90 -3.62 5.50
C CYS A 33 7.47 -4.57 4.44
N LEU A 34 7.09 -4.44 3.17
CA LEU A 34 7.70 -5.19 2.08
C LEU A 34 8.90 -4.42 1.55
N ASP A 35 10.11 -4.98 1.71
CA ASP A 35 11.32 -4.36 1.17
C ASP A 35 11.30 -4.40 -0.35
N MET A 36 11.60 -3.27 -0.98
CA MET A 36 11.41 -3.11 -2.42
C MET A 36 12.58 -2.38 -3.06
N VAL A 37 13.36 -3.06 -3.91
CA VAL A 37 14.49 -2.48 -4.67
C VAL A 37 14.19 -2.26 -6.15
N ARG A 38 12.92 -2.44 -6.55
CA ARG A 38 12.40 -2.22 -7.90
C ARG A 38 11.05 -1.49 -7.82
N TRP A 39 10.41 -1.23 -8.96
CA TRP A 39 9.10 -0.55 -9.02
C TRP A 39 9.11 0.86 -8.45
N ARG A 40 8.78 1.02 -7.17
CA ARG A 40 8.74 2.30 -6.44
C ARG A 40 10.00 2.60 -5.65
N GLY A 41 10.95 1.68 -5.68
CA GLY A 41 12.32 1.89 -5.24
C GLY A 41 13.32 1.54 -6.33
N SER A 42 14.59 1.74 -6.00
CA SER A 42 15.75 1.35 -6.80
C SER A 42 16.80 0.69 -5.92
N ALA A 43 17.88 0.20 -6.52
CA ALA A 43 19.02 -0.33 -5.74
C ALA A 43 19.68 0.76 -4.87
N GLU A 44 19.70 2.00 -5.36
CA GLU A 44 20.30 3.16 -4.67
C GLU A 44 19.35 3.76 -3.63
N GLN A 45 18.05 3.75 -3.93
CA GLN A 45 16.98 4.30 -3.08
C GLN A 45 15.88 3.25 -2.91
N PRO A 46 16.11 2.24 -2.05
CA PRO A 46 15.12 1.21 -1.78
C PRO A 46 13.86 1.84 -1.17
N GLY A 47 12.73 1.18 -1.41
CA GLY A 47 11.42 1.56 -0.91
C GLY A 47 10.78 0.50 -0.04
N LEU A 48 9.59 0.84 0.45
CA LEU A 48 8.70 -0.08 1.15
C LEU A 48 7.37 -0.15 0.40
N MET A 49 6.78 -1.34 0.33
CA MET A 49 5.43 -1.56 -0.17
C MET A 49 4.52 -2.08 0.95
N MET A 50 3.21 -1.92 0.72
CA MET A 50 2.20 -2.23 1.72
C MET A 50 1.82 -3.72 1.74
N ALA A 51 1.70 -4.28 2.93
CA ALA A 51 1.15 -5.60 3.21
C ALA A 51 0.14 -5.55 4.38
N LEU A 52 -0.52 -6.67 4.66
CA LEU A 52 -1.25 -6.87 5.92
C LEU A 52 -0.39 -7.63 6.92
N GLU A 53 -0.06 -6.96 8.02
CA GLU A 53 0.56 -7.57 9.19
C GLU A 53 -0.49 -8.03 10.20
N ARG A 54 -0.15 -9.03 11.02
CA ARG A 54 -1.03 -9.54 12.06
C ARG A 54 -1.29 -8.50 13.15
N GLY A 55 -2.49 -8.53 13.72
CA GLY A 55 -2.93 -7.65 14.79
C GLY A 55 -3.76 -6.45 14.31
N GLY A 56 -4.53 -5.86 15.22
CA GLY A 56 -5.33 -4.67 14.95
C GLY A 56 -6.56 -4.93 14.05
N ARG A 57 -6.87 -3.92 13.21
CA ARG A 57 -7.95 -3.99 12.22
C ARG A 57 -7.57 -3.20 10.97
N CYS A 58 -8.03 -3.65 9.82
CA CYS A 58 -7.80 -3.01 8.53
C CYS A 58 -9.15 -2.74 7.87
N ASN A 59 -9.46 -1.48 7.64
CA ASN A 59 -10.65 -1.08 6.87
C ASN A 59 -10.27 -1.00 5.38
N GLY A 60 -10.93 -1.75 4.53
CA GLY A 60 -10.65 -1.74 3.10
C GLY A 60 -11.92 -1.71 2.28
N VAL A 61 -11.77 -2.01 1.00
CA VAL A 61 -12.85 -2.18 0.05
C VAL A 61 -12.81 -3.62 -0.45
N ILE A 62 -13.96 -4.26 -0.55
CA ILE A 62 -14.09 -5.52 -1.27
C ILE A 62 -14.72 -5.30 -2.63
N TYR A 63 -14.22 -6.03 -3.62
CA TYR A 63 -14.70 -5.99 -4.99
C TYR A 63 -15.22 -7.36 -5.42
N ARG A 64 -16.45 -7.42 -5.95
CA ARG A 64 -17.01 -8.65 -6.51
C ARG A 64 -16.60 -8.78 -7.96
N LEU A 65 -15.87 -9.84 -8.28
CA LEU A 65 -15.51 -10.14 -9.66
C LEU A 65 -16.73 -10.70 -10.43
N PRO A 66 -16.85 -10.40 -11.74
CA PRO A 66 -17.91 -10.93 -12.61
C PRO A 66 -17.87 -12.46 -12.69
N GLU A 67 -19.01 -13.08 -12.99
CA GLU A 67 -19.13 -14.54 -12.93
C GLU A 67 -18.48 -15.26 -14.12
N GLY A 68 -18.54 -14.68 -15.31
CA GLY A 68 -18.14 -15.31 -16.58
C GLY A 68 -16.63 -15.39 -16.85
N GLU A 69 -15.78 -14.72 -16.06
CA GLU A 69 -14.34 -14.60 -16.33
C GLU A 69 -13.46 -14.82 -15.09
N LYS A 70 -13.98 -15.52 -14.06
CA LYS A 70 -13.26 -15.69 -12.78
C LYS A 70 -11.80 -16.15 -12.95
N PRO A 71 -11.48 -17.18 -13.77
CA PRO A 71 -10.09 -17.62 -13.94
C PRO A 71 -9.18 -16.55 -14.53
N LEU A 72 -9.62 -15.86 -15.58
CA LEU A 72 -8.83 -14.81 -16.26
C LEU A 72 -8.59 -13.60 -15.35
N GLN A 73 -9.61 -13.19 -14.59
CA GLN A 73 -9.48 -12.06 -13.66
C GLN A 73 -8.57 -12.41 -12.48
N ILE A 74 -8.62 -13.66 -11.98
CA ILE A 74 -7.66 -14.17 -10.99
C ILE A 74 -6.26 -14.20 -11.58
N GLU A 75 -6.08 -14.69 -12.81
CA GLU A 75 -4.79 -14.75 -13.47
C GLU A 75 -4.16 -13.36 -13.62
N ARG A 76 -4.94 -12.36 -14.05
CA ARG A 76 -4.49 -10.95 -14.12
C ARG A 76 -4.07 -10.42 -12.76
N LEU A 77 -4.83 -10.71 -11.72
CA LEU A 77 -4.51 -10.37 -10.33
C LEU A 77 -3.21 -11.03 -9.86
N LEU A 78 -3.07 -12.34 -10.08
CA LEU A 78 -1.87 -13.09 -9.71
C LEU A 78 -0.65 -12.56 -10.47
N ARG A 79 -0.74 -12.35 -11.79
CA ARG A 79 0.36 -11.80 -12.60
C ARG A 79 0.81 -10.42 -12.14
N ARG A 80 -0.10 -9.62 -11.58
CA ARG A 80 0.24 -8.31 -11.04
C ARG A 80 0.86 -8.37 -9.65
N GLU A 81 0.27 -9.16 -8.76
CA GLU A 81 0.61 -9.15 -7.33
C GLU A 81 1.75 -10.13 -7.00
N ILE A 82 1.96 -11.14 -7.83
CA ILE A 82 2.94 -12.21 -7.61
C ILE A 82 4.07 -12.06 -8.63
N SER A 83 5.21 -11.57 -8.15
CA SER A 83 6.43 -11.43 -8.97
C SER A 83 7.31 -12.68 -8.90
N ASP A 84 7.18 -13.49 -7.85
CA ASP A 84 7.96 -14.71 -7.61
C ASP A 84 7.13 -15.80 -6.88
N HIS A 85 7.65 -17.02 -6.84
CA HIS A 85 6.97 -18.16 -6.20
C HIS A 85 6.80 -17.97 -4.68
N GLU A 86 7.68 -17.22 -4.02
CA GLU A 86 7.61 -16.95 -2.57
C GLU A 86 6.39 -16.07 -2.23
N SER A 87 6.00 -15.17 -3.15
CA SER A 87 4.83 -14.31 -3.01
C SER A 87 3.50 -15.06 -2.99
N ILE A 88 3.43 -16.31 -3.48
CA ILE A 88 2.20 -17.13 -3.51
C ILE A 88 1.68 -17.41 -2.10
N GLY A 89 2.57 -17.65 -1.12
CA GLY A 89 2.20 -17.93 0.28
C GLY A 89 1.54 -16.75 1.01
N SER A 90 1.55 -15.57 0.40
CA SER A 90 0.95 -14.34 0.91
C SER A 90 -0.49 -14.14 0.42
N VAL A 91 -0.98 -14.95 -0.52
CA VAL A 91 -2.37 -14.91 -0.99
C VAL A 91 -3.25 -15.72 -0.05
N ARG A 92 -4.22 -15.08 0.58
CA ARG A 92 -5.07 -15.72 1.60
C ARG A 92 -6.52 -15.29 1.47
N TRP A 93 -7.42 -16.25 1.65
CA TRP A 93 -8.81 -15.95 1.93
C TRP A 93 -8.97 -15.55 3.39
N LEU A 94 -9.39 -14.31 3.64
CA LEU A 94 -9.60 -13.78 4.98
C LEU A 94 -11.08 -13.50 5.23
N PRO A 95 -11.55 -13.70 6.49
CA PRO A 95 -12.87 -13.21 6.89
C PRO A 95 -12.85 -11.68 6.93
N VAL A 96 -13.86 -11.08 6.32
CA VAL A 96 -14.07 -9.63 6.31
C VAL A 96 -15.51 -9.32 6.69
N HIS A 97 -15.71 -8.19 7.35
CA HIS A 97 -17.00 -7.77 7.89
C HIS A 97 -17.51 -6.56 7.12
N THR A 98 -18.68 -6.69 6.51
CA THR A 98 -19.36 -5.58 5.81
C THR A 98 -20.60 -5.16 6.61
N ALA A 99 -21.31 -4.13 6.14
CA ALA A 99 -22.58 -3.73 6.74
C ALA A 99 -23.68 -4.80 6.60
N GLN A 100 -23.53 -5.72 5.64
CA GLN A 100 -24.48 -6.78 5.29
C GLN A 100 -24.12 -8.12 5.95
N GLY A 101 -22.98 -8.20 6.64
CA GLY A 101 -22.53 -9.40 7.34
C GLY A 101 -21.09 -9.79 7.01
N SER A 102 -20.69 -10.96 7.49
CA SER A 102 -19.34 -11.48 7.29
C SER A 102 -19.26 -12.35 6.05
N LEU A 103 -18.18 -12.22 5.29
CA LEU A 103 -17.88 -13.05 4.12
C LEU A 103 -16.38 -13.31 4.00
N ARG A 104 -15.99 -14.16 3.05
CA ARG A 104 -14.58 -14.39 2.71
C ARG A 104 -14.19 -13.62 1.45
N ALA A 105 -13.06 -12.93 1.52
CA ALA A 105 -12.46 -12.24 0.39
C ALA A 105 -11.00 -12.67 0.22
N LEU A 106 -10.53 -12.70 -1.02
CA LEU A 106 -9.15 -13.00 -1.37
C LEU A 106 -8.29 -11.75 -1.16
N GLY A 107 -7.30 -11.83 -0.29
CA GLY A 107 -6.30 -10.78 -0.09
C GLY A 107 -4.93 -11.24 -0.60
N PHE A 108 -4.12 -10.25 -1.00
CA PHE A 108 -2.73 -10.43 -1.42
C PHE A 108 -1.81 -9.85 -0.35
N TRP A 109 -0.57 -10.33 -0.24
CA TRP A 109 0.39 -9.86 0.76
C TRP A 109 -0.15 -9.91 2.20
N VAL A 110 -0.82 -11.00 2.56
CA VAL A 110 -1.48 -11.20 3.85
C VAL A 110 -0.63 -12.03 4.79
N GLY A 111 -0.25 -11.46 5.94
CA GLY A 111 0.57 -12.11 6.96
C GLY A 111 1.91 -12.56 6.43
N VAL A 112 2.59 -11.60 5.79
CA VAL A 112 3.94 -11.72 5.24
C VAL A 112 4.96 -11.87 6.37
N THR A 113 5.97 -12.71 6.14
CA THR A 113 7.03 -13.01 7.10
C THR A 113 8.28 -13.47 6.35
N GLY A 114 9.46 -13.23 6.91
CA GLY A 114 10.72 -13.78 6.41
C GLY A 114 11.53 -12.79 5.59
N ARG A 115 12.31 -13.28 4.62
CA ARG A 115 13.19 -12.45 3.79
C ARG A 115 12.37 -11.45 2.98
N GLY A 116 12.93 -10.25 2.77
CA GLY A 116 12.26 -9.16 2.06
C GLY A 116 11.15 -8.47 2.86
N THR A 117 11.12 -8.66 4.18
CA THR A 117 10.18 -7.96 5.06
C THR A 117 10.89 -7.25 6.21
N SER A 118 10.50 -6.01 6.44
CA SER A 118 10.87 -5.17 7.58
C SER A 118 9.62 -4.91 8.43
N LEU A 119 9.25 -5.90 9.24
CA LEU A 119 8.03 -5.86 10.07
C LEU A 119 8.17 -4.91 11.29
N ASN A 120 7.03 -4.43 11.80
CA ASN A 120 6.94 -3.60 13.02
C ASN A 120 7.87 -2.37 13.04
N GLN A 121 8.15 -1.77 11.88
CA GLN A 121 8.98 -0.56 11.80
C GLN A 121 8.26 0.65 12.41
N PRO A 122 8.96 1.52 13.17
CA PRO A 122 8.43 2.81 13.58
C PRO A 122 8.04 3.67 12.36
N LEU A 123 6.96 4.44 12.47
CA LEU A 123 6.46 5.26 11.35
C LEU A 123 7.50 6.28 10.89
N GLU A 124 8.35 6.79 11.78
CA GLU A 124 9.44 7.70 11.47
C GLU A 124 10.45 7.05 10.53
N ARG A 125 10.79 5.77 10.75
CA ARG A 125 11.70 5.03 9.89
C ARG A 125 11.06 4.75 8.53
N VAL A 126 9.80 4.36 8.52
CA VAL A 126 9.02 4.18 7.28
C VAL A 126 8.98 5.48 6.48
N ALA A 127 8.74 6.62 7.15
CA ALA A 127 8.68 7.93 6.51
C ALA A 127 10.01 8.32 5.84
N GLN A 128 11.14 8.08 6.52
CA GLN A 128 12.48 8.31 5.96
C GLN A 128 12.70 7.55 4.64
N VAL A 129 12.24 6.30 4.58
CA VAL A 129 12.36 5.47 3.38
C VAL A 129 11.43 5.98 2.29
N LEU A 130 10.14 6.15 2.59
CA LEU A 130 9.13 6.57 1.59
C LEU A 130 9.40 7.96 1.00
N ALA A 131 9.99 8.87 1.76
CA ALA A 131 10.36 10.21 1.30
C ALA A 131 11.47 10.21 0.24
N ARG A 132 12.31 9.17 0.21
CA ARG A 132 13.45 9.04 -0.72
C ARG A 132 13.19 8.02 -1.83
N ALA A 133 12.37 7.02 -1.56
CA ALA A 133 12.12 5.93 -2.49
C ALA A 133 11.49 6.43 -3.79
N CYS A 134 12.18 6.18 -4.91
CA CYS A 134 11.67 6.43 -6.24
C CYS A 134 12.17 5.36 -7.20
N GLY A 135 11.27 4.86 -8.04
CA GLY A 135 11.62 3.96 -9.13
C GLY A 135 10.81 4.24 -10.38
N HIS A 136 10.87 3.35 -11.35
CA HIS A 136 10.31 3.55 -12.69
C HIS A 136 8.77 3.65 -12.74
N VAL A 137 8.04 3.24 -11.68
CA VAL A 137 6.57 3.41 -11.59
C VAL A 137 6.12 4.47 -10.59
N GLY A 138 7.04 5.34 -10.15
CA GLY A 138 6.75 6.47 -9.24
C GLY A 138 7.42 6.34 -7.87
N SER A 139 7.10 7.27 -6.97
CA SER A 139 7.73 7.37 -5.64
C SER A 139 6.95 6.62 -4.56
N GLY A 140 7.61 6.35 -3.43
CA GLY A 140 6.98 5.86 -2.21
C GLY A 140 5.97 6.88 -1.64
N ALA A 141 6.32 8.16 -1.70
CA ALA A 141 5.44 9.26 -1.28
C ALA A 141 4.14 9.33 -2.12
N GLU A 142 4.24 9.17 -3.45
CA GLU A 142 3.06 9.13 -4.33
C GLU A 142 2.15 7.94 -4.01
N TYR A 143 2.72 6.75 -3.75
CA TYR A 143 1.94 5.57 -3.37
C TYR A 143 1.16 5.80 -2.08
N LEU A 144 1.82 6.37 -1.07
CA LEU A 144 1.18 6.71 0.20
C LEU A 144 0.05 7.71 -0.01
N TYR A 145 0.30 8.78 -0.77
CA TYR A 145 -0.69 9.80 -1.06
C TYR A 145 -1.93 9.21 -1.75
N ASN A 146 -1.74 8.48 -2.85
CA ASN A 146 -2.86 7.86 -3.58
C ASN A 146 -3.65 6.90 -2.69
N THR A 147 -2.98 6.14 -1.84
CA THR A 147 -3.64 5.21 -0.93
C THR A 147 -4.47 5.95 0.12
N VAL A 148 -3.94 7.00 0.74
CA VAL A 148 -4.69 7.83 1.69
C VAL A 148 -5.90 8.47 1.01
N HIS A 149 -5.68 9.14 -0.12
CA HIS A 149 -6.71 9.87 -0.85
C HIS A 149 -7.90 8.97 -1.22
N HIS A 150 -7.66 7.82 -1.82
CA HIS A 150 -8.77 6.96 -2.24
C HIS A 150 -9.41 6.20 -1.08
N LEU A 151 -8.67 5.91 0.01
CA LEU A 151 -9.31 5.45 1.24
C LEU A 151 -10.34 6.49 1.75
N GLU A 152 -9.99 7.77 1.71
CA GLU A 152 -10.89 8.86 2.10
C GLU A 152 -12.11 9.00 1.19
N GLU A 153 -11.98 8.78 -0.11
CA GLU A 153 -13.12 8.73 -1.05
C GLU A 153 -14.14 7.65 -0.67
N PHE A 154 -13.66 6.52 -0.15
CA PHE A 154 -14.52 5.48 0.43
C PHE A 154 -14.99 5.80 1.86
N GLY A 155 -14.64 6.97 2.41
CA GLY A 155 -14.96 7.34 3.79
C GLY A 155 -14.19 6.52 4.83
N ILE A 156 -13.03 5.96 4.46
CA ILE A 156 -12.14 5.22 5.34
C ILE A 156 -11.02 6.16 5.80
N ARG A 157 -11.03 6.49 7.09
CA ARG A 157 -10.00 7.31 7.73
C ARG A 157 -9.03 6.44 8.49
N ASP A 158 -7.77 6.44 8.09
CA ASP A 158 -6.71 5.69 8.75
C ASP A 158 -5.70 6.61 9.43
N ARG A 159 -5.76 6.64 10.77
CA ARG A 159 -4.92 7.54 11.58
C ARG A 159 -3.43 7.27 11.40
N ASN A 160 -3.02 6.02 11.18
CA ASN A 160 -1.61 5.68 11.02
C ASN A 160 -1.10 6.15 9.65
N LEU A 161 -1.90 5.99 8.59
CA LEU A 161 -1.52 6.49 7.26
C LEU A 161 -1.52 8.01 7.19
N TRP A 162 -2.46 8.68 7.85
CA TRP A 162 -2.45 10.15 7.96
C TRP A 162 -1.20 10.64 8.70
N ARG A 163 -0.88 10.02 9.84
CA ARG A 163 0.34 10.35 10.58
C ARG A 163 1.59 10.09 9.73
N LEU A 164 1.62 8.97 9.01
CA LEU A 164 2.73 8.65 8.11
C LEU A 164 2.86 9.67 6.97
N GLN A 165 1.74 10.13 6.42
CA GLN A 165 1.72 11.15 5.36
C GLN A 165 2.30 12.49 5.85
N GLU A 166 1.96 12.91 7.08
CA GLU A 166 2.58 14.09 7.72
C GLU A 166 4.10 13.92 7.89
N LEU A 167 4.53 12.76 8.39
CA LEU A 167 5.94 12.45 8.60
C LEU A 167 6.73 12.46 7.28
N VAL A 168 6.19 11.84 6.23
CA VAL A 168 6.79 11.85 4.89
C VAL A 168 6.88 13.28 4.34
N ALA A 169 5.82 14.09 4.49
CA ALA A 169 5.85 15.48 4.05
C ALA A 169 6.89 16.32 4.80
N ASN A 170 7.04 16.11 6.11
CA ASN A 170 8.10 16.75 6.92
C ASN A 170 9.49 16.33 6.47
N GLU A 171 9.70 15.04 6.21
CA GLU A 171 10.99 14.52 5.75
C GLU A 171 11.37 15.10 4.38
N ILE A 172 10.43 15.14 3.43
CA ILE A 172 10.65 15.77 2.11
C ILE A 172 11.02 17.24 2.28
N ARG A 173 10.31 18.00 3.13
CA ARG A 173 10.67 19.40 3.44
C ARG A 173 12.05 19.51 4.06
N SER A 174 12.46 18.58 4.92
CA SER A 174 13.81 18.59 5.50
C SER A 174 14.90 18.32 4.47
N ILE A 175 14.65 17.44 3.50
CA ILE A 175 15.60 17.11 2.43
C ILE A 175 15.80 18.30 1.49
N HIS A 176 14.73 19.05 1.17
CA HIS A 176 14.75 20.12 0.17
C HIS A 176 14.78 21.54 0.73
N GLY A 177 14.48 21.74 2.02
CA GLY A 177 14.39 23.04 2.68
C GLY A 177 15.73 23.61 3.17
N GLY A 178 16.84 22.91 2.92
CA GLY A 178 18.19 23.27 3.39
C GLY A 178 19.02 24.19 2.49
N ALA A 179 18.45 24.78 1.42
CA ALA A 179 19.16 25.75 0.59
C ALA A 179 18.59 27.17 0.77
N PRO A 180 19.13 28.01 1.69
CA PRO A 180 19.01 29.44 1.52
C PRO A 180 19.85 29.85 0.31
N GLY A 181 19.23 30.60 -0.59
CA GLY A 181 19.92 31.17 -1.75
C GLY A 181 21.22 31.84 -1.33
N MET A 182 22.33 31.37 -1.89
CA MET A 182 23.58 32.12 -1.94
C MET A 182 23.30 33.30 -2.87
N GLY A 183 22.76 34.38 -2.26
CA GLY A 183 22.47 35.62 -2.94
C GLY A 183 23.73 36.13 -3.62
N LEU A 184 23.65 36.29 -4.94
CA LEU A 184 24.44 37.31 -5.62
C LEU A 184 24.13 38.64 -4.92
N LEU A 185 25.06 39.10 -4.09
CA LEU A 185 25.24 40.52 -3.84
C LEU A 185 26.60 40.91 -4.41
N SER A 186 26.49 41.73 -5.44
CA SER A 186 27.51 42.41 -6.22
C SER A 186 28.73 42.86 -5.40
N ALA A 187 29.91 42.50 -5.88
CA ALA A 187 31.12 43.27 -5.62
C ALA A 187 31.40 44.15 -6.84
N SER A 188 31.51 45.46 -6.55
CA SER A 188 32.05 46.58 -7.35
C SER A 188 31.29 47.03 -8.60
#